data_AF-X1VE13-F1
#
_entry.id   AF-X1VE13-F1
#
_cell.length_a   1.000
_cell.length_b   1.000
_cell.length_c   1.000
_cell.angle_alpha   90.00
_cell.angle_beta   90.00
_cell.angle_gamma   90.00
#
_symmetry.space_group_name_H-M   'P 1'
#
loop_
_entity.id
_entity.type
_entity.pdbx_description
1 polymer ?
#
loop_
_entity_poly.entity_id
_entity_poly.type
_entity_poly.pdbx_seq_one_letter_code
_entity_poly.pdbx_strand_id
1 'polypeptide(L)'
;MEEDKLVFIIDSLQALRLSQDLEKSWDTRAKTIQKTEYLAHIARDLKIPVIFVSFMAREFYSYNKEKKTPNIGVFKESGDIEYLIDCGLALWAKENVSQENEPEIKLFFVKNRFGKCGSVKLRFIKGNAGLKNYSV
;
A
#
# COMPACT_ATOMS: atom_id res chain seq x y z
N MET A 1 25.36 -18.47 -13.72
CA MET A 1 25.35 -17.76 -12.42
C MET A 1 23.90 -17.50 -12.08
N GLU A 2 23.47 -17.95 -10.92
CA GLU A 2 22.14 -17.64 -10.40
C GLU A 2 22.21 -16.19 -9.89
N GLU A 3 21.43 -15.28 -10.49
CA GLU A 3 21.36 -13.89 -10.02
C GLU A 3 20.56 -13.86 -8.71
N ASP A 4 21.18 -13.37 -7.64
CA ASP A 4 20.48 -13.12 -6.38
C ASP A 4 19.34 -12.13 -6.61
N LYS A 5 18.11 -12.60 -6.42
CA LYS A 5 16.91 -11.76 -6.56
C LYS A 5 16.71 -10.98 -5.27
N LEU A 6 17.00 -9.69 -5.31
CA LEU A 6 16.81 -8.78 -4.18
C LEU A 6 15.43 -8.10 -4.25
N VAL A 7 14.79 -7.93 -3.09
CA VAL A 7 13.55 -7.15 -2.90
C VAL A 7 13.79 -6.18 -1.75
N PHE A 8 13.40 -4.92 -1.91
CA PHE A 8 13.50 -3.91 -0.86
C PHE A 8 12.13 -3.63 -0.25
N ILE A 9 11.97 -3.90 1.05
CA ILE A 9 10.69 -3.73 1.76
C ILE A 9 10.86 -2.66 2.85
N ILE A 10 9.89 -1.73 2.92
CA ILE A 10 9.89 -0.63 3.89
C ILE A 10 8.55 -0.58 4.62
N ASP A 11 8.62 -0.69 5.95
CA ASP A 11 7.49 -0.46 6.86
C ASP A 11 7.88 0.64 7.86
N SER A 12 7.44 1.90 7.69
CA SER A 12 6.54 2.45 6.67
C SER A 12 7.15 3.69 6.00
N LEU A 13 6.52 4.19 4.94
CA LEU A 13 6.92 5.42 4.25
C LEU A 13 7.08 6.61 5.23
N GLN A 14 6.27 6.65 6.28
CA GLN A 14 6.30 7.64 7.36
C GLN A 14 7.54 7.54 8.26
N ALA A 15 8.17 6.36 8.34
CA ALA A 15 9.40 6.14 9.11
C ALA A 15 10.64 6.69 8.38
N LEU A 16 10.61 6.78 7.04
CA LEU A 16 11.68 7.41 6.28
C LEU A 16 11.80 8.89 6.67
N ARG A 17 13.03 9.35 6.87
CA ARG A 17 13.34 10.75 7.18
C ARG A 17 13.99 11.39 5.96
N LEU A 18 13.54 12.58 5.62
CA LEU A 18 14.25 13.45 4.67
C LEU A 18 15.36 14.20 5.42
N SER A 19 16.19 14.94 4.69
CA SER A 19 17.14 15.88 5.28
C SER A 19 16.43 16.86 6.21
N GLN A 20 17.12 17.34 7.26
CA GLN A 20 16.52 18.19 8.30
C GLN A 20 15.82 19.44 7.74
N ASP A 21 16.36 20.03 6.68
CA ASP A 21 15.78 21.22 6.06
C ASP A 21 14.41 20.91 5.45
N LEU A 22 14.32 19.86 4.62
CA LEU A 22 13.08 19.36 4.02
C LEU A 22 12.07 18.92 5.09
N GLU A 23 12.54 18.31 6.19
CA GLU A 23 11.67 17.91 7.30
C GLU A 23 11.01 19.12 8.00
N LYS A 24 11.65 20.29 8.00
CA LYS A 24 11.09 21.50 8.61
C LYS A 24 10.25 22.32 7.63
N SER A 25 10.66 22.38 6.36
CA SER A 25 10.07 23.30 5.39
C SER A 25 8.84 22.77 4.69
N TRP A 26 8.70 21.45 4.55
CA TRP A 26 7.66 20.86 3.70
C TRP A 26 6.48 20.33 4.50
N ASP A 27 5.30 20.40 3.88
CA ASP A 27 4.10 19.77 4.42
C ASP A 27 4.16 18.23 4.26
N THR A 28 3.21 17.54 4.90
CA THR A 28 3.13 16.07 4.85
C THR A 28 2.96 15.54 3.42
N ARG A 29 2.21 16.25 2.57
CA ARG A 29 1.97 15.83 1.18
C ARG A 29 3.28 15.85 0.39
N ALA A 30 3.96 16.99 0.36
CA ALA A 30 5.23 17.16 -0.34
C ALA A 30 6.29 16.16 0.14
N LYS A 31 6.39 15.93 1.45
CA LYS A 31 7.28 14.90 2.02
C LYS A 31 6.95 13.49 1.51
N THR A 32 5.67 13.14 1.46
CA THR A 32 5.23 11.81 1.04
C THR A 32 5.52 11.58 -0.45
N ILE A 33 5.29 12.60 -1.28
CA ILE A 33 5.64 12.59 -2.70
C ILE A 33 7.14 12.37 -2.87
N GLN A 34 7.97 13.17 -2.19
CA GLN A 34 9.42 13.09 -2.32
C GLN A 34 10.00 11.74 -1.90
N LYS A 35 9.51 11.19 -0.79
CA LYS A 35 9.91 9.86 -0.33
C LYS A 35 9.55 8.81 -1.37
N THR A 36 8.35 8.90 -1.96
CA THR A 36 7.89 7.99 -3.01
C THR A 36 8.74 8.10 -4.28
N GLU A 37 9.13 9.31 -4.68
CA GLU A 37 10.04 9.54 -5.82
C GLU A 37 11.39 8.87 -5.60
N TYR A 38 12.00 9.04 -4.41
CA TYR A 38 13.27 8.39 -4.08
C TYR A 38 13.17 6.88 -4.16
N LEU A 39 12.09 6.28 -3.64
CA LEU A 39 11.87 4.83 -3.73
C LEU A 39 11.65 4.37 -5.18
N ALA A 40 10.94 5.16 -5.98
CA ALA A 40 10.72 4.85 -7.39
C ALA A 40 12.03 4.95 -8.21
N HIS A 41 12.92 5.89 -7.89
CA HIS A 41 14.27 5.94 -8.47
C HIS A 41 15.10 4.73 -8.06
N ILE A 42 15.13 4.37 -6.77
CA ILE A 42 15.83 3.16 -6.30
C ILE A 42 15.36 1.91 -7.06
N ALA A 43 14.06 1.74 -7.24
CA ALA A 43 13.51 0.61 -8.00
C ALA A 43 14.02 0.58 -9.45
N ARG A 44 14.05 1.73 -10.13
CA ARG A 44 14.46 1.85 -11.54
C ARG A 44 15.97 1.69 -11.71
N ASP A 45 16.75 2.31 -10.84
CA ASP A 45 18.20 2.37 -10.91
C ASP A 45 18.82 1.01 -10.57
N LEU A 46 18.34 0.39 -9.49
CA LEU A 46 18.82 -0.93 -9.05
C LEU A 46 18.11 -2.10 -9.73
N LYS A 47 17.01 -1.84 -10.46
CA LYS A 47 16.18 -2.86 -11.13
C LYS A 47 15.65 -3.93 -10.17
N ILE A 48 15.30 -3.52 -8.95
CA ILE A 48 14.74 -4.40 -7.91
C ILE A 48 13.29 -4.02 -7.61
N PRO A 49 12.43 -4.96 -7.20
CA PRO A 49 11.12 -4.63 -6.65
C PRO A 49 11.28 -3.86 -5.33
N VAL A 50 10.61 -2.71 -5.24
CA VAL A 50 10.50 -1.91 -4.00
C VAL A 50 9.05 -1.94 -3.53
N ILE A 51 8.83 -2.42 -2.31
CA ILE A 51 7.52 -2.51 -1.67
C ILE A 51 7.55 -1.63 -0.43
N PHE A 52 6.59 -0.73 -0.29
CA PHE A 52 6.47 0.11 0.90
C PHE A 52 5.03 0.17 1.38
N VAL A 53 4.86 0.28 2.71
CA VAL A 53 3.56 0.49 3.35
C VAL A 53 3.36 1.98 3.61
N SER A 54 2.14 2.47 3.37
CA SER A 54 1.71 3.79 3.82
C SER A 54 0.35 3.67 4.49
N PHE A 55 0.15 4.44 5.55
CA PHE A 55 -1.17 4.58 6.16
C PHE A 55 -2.14 5.28 5.21
N MET A 56 -3.41 4.89 5.30
CA MET A 56 -4.52 5.53 4.60
C MET A 56 -5.04 6.72 5.41
N ALA A 57 -5.46 7.78 4.71
CA ALA A 57 -6.15 8.91 5.33
C ALA A 57 -7.45 8.46 6.00
N ARG A 58 -7.77 9.01 7.18
CA ARG A 58 -8.94 8.60 7.99
C ARG A 58 -10.26 8.95 7.29
N GLU A 59 -10.24 10.02 6.50
CA GLU A 59 -11.35 10.53 5.71
C GLU A 59 -11.80 9.50 4.67
N PHE A 60 -10.88 8.68 4.16
CA PHE A 60 -11.17 7.63 3.20
C PHE A 60 -11.90 6.43 3.82
N TYR A 61 -11.74 6.20 5.13
CA TYR A 61 -12.57 5.23 5.86
C TYR A 61 -14.01 5.70 5.98
N SER A 62 -14.23 7.00 6.23
CA SER A 62 -15.57 7.56 6.41
C SER A 62 -16.34 7.71 5.09
N TYR A 63 -15.67 8.12 4.00
CA TYR A 63 -16.29 8.33 2.68
C TYR A 63 -16.76 7.02 2.01
N ASN A 64 -16.09 5.89 2.31
CA ASN A 64 -16.42 4.58 1.74
C ASN A 64 -17.45 3.78 2.56
N LYS A 65 -18.10 4.40 3.54
CA LYS A 65 -19.25 3.76 4.21
C LYS A 65 -20.38 3.44 3.22
N GLU A 66 -20.55 4.27 2.18
CA GLU A 66 -21.51 4.00 1.10
C GLU A 66 -20.92 3.14 -0.03
N LYS A 67 -19.64 3.36 -0.40
CA LYS A 67 -18.89 2.54 -1.36
C LYS A 67 -17.94 1.60 -0.63
N LYS A 68 -18.41 0.38 -0.31
CA LYS A 68 -17.74 -0.63 0.55
C LYS A 68 -16.35 -1.15 0.10
N THR A 69 -15.69 -0.53 -0.88
CA THR A 69 -14.44 -1.03 -1.47
C THR A 69 -13.45 0.10 -1.73
N PRO A 70 -12.16 -0.09 -1.43
CA PRO A 70 -11.13 0.92 -1.70
C PRO A 70 -10.95 1.14 -3.21
N ASN A 71 -10.51 2.34 -3.56
CA ASN A 71 -10.19 2.77 -4.93
C ASN A 71 -8.89 3.58 -4.92
N ILE A 72 -8.41 4.04 -6.06
CA ILE A 72 -7.11 4.74 -6.14
C ILE A 72 -7.04 6.02 -5.30
N GLY A 73 -8.19 6.60 -4.96
CA GLY A 73 -8.32 7.73 -4.04
C GLY A 73 -7.83 7.46 -2.62
N VAL A 74 -7.47 6.21 -2.25
CA VAL A 74 -6.73 5.93 -1.01
C VAL A 74 -5.44 6.75 -0.92
N PHE A 75 -4.85 7.12 -2.07
CA PHE A 75 -3.64 7.93 -2.15
C PHE A 75 -3.94 9.44 -2.36
N LYS A 76 -5.20 9.89 -2.29
CA LYS A 76 -5.62 11.24 -2.75
C LYS A 76 -4.92 12.41 -2.06
N GLU A 77 -4.59 12.30 -0.76
CA GLU A 77 -3.81 13.34 -0.07
C GLU A 77 -2.43 13.56 -0.71
N SER A 78 -1.99 12.62 -1.53
CA SER A 78 -0.75 12.60 -2.27
C SER A 78 -1.00 12.14 -3.70
N GLY A 79 -2.01 12.70 -4.37
CA GLY A 79 -2.44 12.29 -5.72
C GLY A 79 -1.32 12.10 -6.76
N ASP A 80 -0.14 12.69 -6.53
CA ASP A 80 1.06 12.48 -7.34
C ASP A 80 1.68 11.08 -7.16
N ILE A 81 1.51 10.43 -6.01
CA ILE A 81 1.90 9.02 -5.75
C ILE A 81 1.26 8.08 -6.76
N GLU A 82 0.01 8.35 -7.16
CA GLU A 82 -0.64 7.54 -8.18
C GLU A 82 0.22 7.48 -9.42
N TYR A 83 0.84 8.57 -9.88
CA TYR A 83 1.67 8.57 -11.08
C TYR A 83 3.05 7.94 -10.86
N LEU A 84 3.56 7.96 -9.62
CA LEU A 84 4.89 7.45 -9.28
C LEU A 84 4.95 5.92 -9.16
N ILE A 85 3.92 5.29 -8.59
CA ILE A 85 3.90 3.85 -8.33
C ILE A 85 3.46 3.04 -9.55
N ASP A 86 3.98 1.82 -9.70
CA ASP A 86 3.52 0.88 -10.72
C ASP A 86 2.26 0.12 -10.28
N CYS A 87 2.17 -0.22 -8.99
CA CYS A 87 1.07 -0.97 -8.39
C CYS A 87 0.60 -0.31 -7.09
N GLY A 88 -0.72 -0.25 -6.90
CA GLY A 88 -1.35 0.23 -5.67
C GLY A 88 -2.20 -0.87 -5.07
N LEU A 89 -1.92 -1.21 -3.81
CA LEU A 89 -2.60 -2.28 -3.08
C LEU A 89 -3.29 -1.73 -1.83
N ALA A 90 -4.53 -2.14 -1.59
CA ALA A 90 -5.28 -1.80 -0.39
C ALA A 90 -5.80 -3.06 0.30
N LEU A 91 -5.37 -3.29 1.54
CA LEU A 91 -5.95 -4.30 2.41
C LEU A 91 -7.24 -3.79 3.03
N TRP A 92 -8.31 -4.57 2.93
CA TRP A 92 -9.64 -4.16 3.38
C TRP A 92 -10.36 -5.31 4.07
N ALA A 93 -10.75 -5.10 5.33
CA ALA A 93 -11.58 -6.02 6.09
C ALA A 93 -13.02 -5.49 6.13
N LYS A 94 -14.00 -6.39 6.04
CA LYS A 94 -15.41 -6.03 6.30
C LYS A 94 -15.61 -5.84 7.81
N GLU A 95 -16.31 -4.78 8.19
CA GLU A 95 -16.62 -4.46 9.60
C GLU A 95 -17.46 -5.55 10.32
N ASN A 96 -18.22 -6.36 9.56
CA ASN A 96 -19.21 -7.30 10.14
C ASN A 96 -18.85 -8.77 9.88
N VAL A 97 -17.78 -9.24 10.51
CA VAL A 97 -17.59 -10.68 10.71
C VAL A 97 -17.72 -10.92 12.20
N SER A 98 -18.72 -11.70 12.62
CA SER A 98 -18.90 -12.09 14.02
C SER A 98 -17.58 -12.58 14.60
N GLN A 99 -17.32 -12.31 15.88
CA GLN A 99 -16.04 -12.66 16.55
C GLN A 99 -15.65 -14.14 16.40
N GLU A 100 -16.61 -15.00 16.11
CA GLU A 100 -16.48 -16.45 15.89
C GLU A 100 -15.90 -16.82 14.51
N ASN A 101 -16.00 -15.96 13.50
CA ASN A 101 -15.48 -16.22 12.16
C ASN A 101 -14.22 -15.37 11.90
N GLU A 102 -13.16 -15.97 11.33
CA GLU A 102 -11.98 -15.23 10.88
C GLU A 102 -12.40 -14.15 9.86
N PRO A 103 -11.98 -12.88 10.02
CA PRO A 103 -12.45 -11.81 9.15
C PRO A 103 -12.04 -12.08 7.68
N GLU A 104 -13.01 -12.00 6.76
CA GLU A 104 -12.72 -12.01 5.32
C GLU A 104 -11.93 -10.73 4.99
N ILE A 105 -10.63 -10.88 4.76
CA ILE A 105 -9.75 -9.79 4.30
C ILE A 105 -9.70 -9.87 2.78
N LYS A 106 -9.76 -8.72 2.11
CA LYS A 106 -9.54 -8.64 0.67
C LYS A 106 -8.36 -7.72 0.38
N LEU A 107 -7.48 -8.16 -0.50
CA LEU A 107 -6.44 -7.32 -1.09
C LEU A 107 -6.96 -6.79 -2.42
N PHE A 108 -7.14 -5.48 -2.51
CA PHE A 108 -7.56 -4.80 -3.73
C PHE A 108 -6.35 -4.25 -4.49
N PHE A 109 -6.26 -4.56 -5.77
CA PHE A 109 -5.39 -3.89 -6.72
C PHE A 109 -6.11 -2.64 -7.20
N VAL A 110 -5.85 -1.50 -6.55
CA VAL A 110 -6.47 -0.21 -6.89
C VAL A 110 -5.78 0.46 -8.08
N LYS A 111 -4.52 0.08 -8.34
CA LYS A 111 -3.78 0.40 -9.57
C LYS A 111 -2.89 -0.77 -9.96
N ASN A 112 -2.79 -1.01 -11.27
CA ASN A 112 -1.83 -1.94 -11.86
C ASN A 112 -1.40 -1.42 -13.25
N ARG A 113 -0.20 -0.82 -13.36
CA ARG A 113 0.29 -0.22 -14.61
C ARG A 113 0.43 -1.23 -15.75
N PHE A 114 0.71 -2.50 -15.43
CA PHE A 114 1.03 -3.54 -16.41
C PHE A 114 0.00 -4.69 -16.43
N GLY A 115 -1.20 -4.46 -15.92
CA GLY A 115 -2.20 -5.52 -15.83
C GLY A 115 -3.58 -5.04 -15.39
N LYS A 116 -4.40 -5.99 -14.94
CA LYS A 116 -5.76 -5.72 -14.50
C LYS A 116 -5.79 -5.32 -13.03
N CYS A 117 -6.70 -4.41 -12.69
CA CYS A 117 -7.16 -4.18 -11.33
C CYS A 117 -8.17 -5.26 -10.93
N GLY A 118 -8.35 -5.46 -9.62
CA GLY A 118 -9.22 -6.52 -9.10
C GLY A 118 -9.05 -6.72 -7.59
N SER A 119 -9.53 -7.84 -7.07
CA SER A 119 -9.34 -8.18 -5.67
C SER A 119 -9.09 -9.67 -5.45
N VAL A 120 -8.27 -9.99 -4.46
CA VAL A 120 -8.01 -11.35 -4.00
C VAL A 120 -8.56 -11.48 -2.59
N LYS A 121 -9.31 -12.56 -2.34
CA LYS A 121 -9.76 -12.92 -0.99
C LYS A 121 -8.63 -13.59 -0.22
N LEU A 122 -8.38 -13.10 0.98
CA LEU A 122 -7.39 -13.60 1.91
C LEU A 122 -8.08 -14.11 3.18
N ARG A 123 -7.52 -15.17 3.75
CA ARG A 123 -7.88 -15.67 5.08
C ARG A 123 -6.81 -15.26 6.07
N PHE A 124 -7.20 -14.61 7.16
CA PHE A 124 -6.30 -14.28 8.25
C PHE A 124 -6.19 -15.44 9.24
N ILE A 125 -4.97 -15.90 9.49
CA ILE A 125 -4.68 -17.00 10.41
C ILE A 125 -4.18 -16.38 11.71
N LYS A 126 -5.06 -16.32 12.72
CA LYS A 126 -4.78 -15.70 14.02
C LYS A 126 -3.53 -16.27 14.70
N GLY A 127 -3.29 -17.58 14.58
CA GLY A 127 -2.22 -18.28 15.30
C GLY A 127 -0.79 -17.90 14.91
N ASN A 128 -0.58 -17.27 13.75
CA ASN A 128 0.75 -16.88 13.29
C ASN A 128 0.79 -15.52 12.59
N ALA A 129 -0.26 -14.69 12.75
CA ALA A 129 -0.46 -13.45 12.00
C ALA A 129 -0.30 -13.62 10.47
N GLY A 130 -0.59 -14.81 9.95
CA GLY A 130 -0.41 -15.16 8.55
C GLY A 130 -1.62 -14.81 7.67
N LEU A 131 -1.37 -14.59 6.38
CA LEU A 131 -2.41 -14.50 5.36
C LEU A 131 -2.26 -15.67 4.39
N LYS A 132 -3.36 -16.34 4.05
CA LYS A 132 -3.39 -17.35 2.99
C LYS A 132 -4.41 -16.98 1.92
N ASN A 133 -4.12 -17.37 0.68
CA ASN A 133 -5.10 -17.30 -0.40
C ASN A 133 -6.35 -18.10 0.00
N TYR A 134 -7.51 -17.46 -0.12
CA TYR A 134 -8.80 -18.12 0.04
C TYR A 134 -9.09 -18.86 -1.28
N SER A 135 -8.39 -19.96 -1.51
CA SER A 135 -8.71 -20.92 -2.55
C SER A 135 -9.78 -21.84 -1.98
N VAL A 136 -10.92 -21.97 -2.67
CA VAL A 136 -11.93 -22.99 -2.38
C VAL A 136 -11.38 -24.34 -2.78
#